data_AF-A0A482XKF2-F1
#
_entry.id   AF-A0A482XKF2-F1
#
_cell.length_a   1.000
_cell.length_b   1.000
_cell.length_c   1.000
_cell.angle_alpha   90.00
_cell.angle_beta   90.00
_cell.angle_gamma   90.00
#
_symmetry.space_group_name_H-M   'P 1'
#
loop_
_entity.id
_entity.type
_entity.pdbx_description
1 polymer ?
#
loop_
_entity_poly.entity_id
_entity_poly.type
_entity_poly.pdbx_seq_one_letter_code
_entity_poly.pdbx_strand_id
1 'polypeptide(L)'
;MDERRIADYFVVAGLPDKLQPVDDFSKDGTYLKQCHNDAPISDITVIFPGFEETVPPGYEVIEQTPTGLLADLNHGSLRSPEVFLCFRREETSLRSLILGNQ
;
A
#
# COMPACT_ATOMS: atom_id res chain seq x y z
N MET A 1 30.28 18.15 -0.13
CA MET A 1 28.84 18.39 0.08
C MET A 1 28.12 17.78 -1.10
N ASP A 2 26.95 17.21 -0.84
CA ASP A 2 26.03 16.54 -1.77
C ASP A 2 26.45 15.11 -2.18
N GLU A 3 25.57 14.10 -2.07
CA GLU A 3 24.13 14.13 -2.34
C GLU A 3 23.31 13.50 -1.21
N ARG A 4 22.23 14.16 -0.80
CA ARG A 4 21.17 13.57 0.04
C ARG A 4 20.45 12.49 -0.77
N ARG A 5 20.97 11.26 -0.76
CA ARG A 5 20.24 10.10 -1.29
C ARG A 5 18.95 9.90 -0.51
N ILE A 6 17.82 9.96 -1.20
CA ILE A 6 16.48 9.84 -0.60
C ILE A 6 16.15 8.36 -0.31
N ALA A 7 16.74 7.40 -1.03
CA ALA A 7 16.69 5.96 -0.71
C ALA A 7 17.78 5.17 -1.46
N ASP A 8 18.21 4.04 -0.89
CA ASP A 8 19.13 3.07 -1.53
C ASP A 8 18.41 1.88 -2.21
N TYR A 9 17.14 1.64 -1.86
CA TYR A 9 16.34 0.56 -2.41
C TYR A 9 14.90 1.04 -2.61
N PHE A 10 14.32 0.71 -3.77
CA PHE A 10 12.88 0.81 -4.00
C PHE A 10 12.34 -0.58 -4.31
N VAL A 11 11.15 -0.87 -3.81
CA VAL A 11 10.43 -2.10 -4.10
C VAL A 11 9.17 -1.72 -4.87
N VAL A 12 8.98 -2.34 -6.03
CA VAL A 12 7.74 -2.24 -6.78
C VAL A 12 6.90 -3.45 -6.41
N ALA A 13 5.83 -3.22 -5.65
CA ALA A 13 4.82 -4.23 -5.31
C ALA A 13 3.56 -4.01 -6.16
N GLY A 14 2.73 -5.05 -6.33
CA GLY A 14 1.48 -4.97 -7.11
C GLY A 14 1.61 -5.21 -8.61
N LEU A 15 2.75 -5.76 -9.07
CA LEU A 15 2.85 -6.25 -10.45
C LEU A 15 2.02 -7.53 -10.61
N PRO A 16 1.31 -7.70 -11.74
CA PRO A 16 0.55 -8.91 -12.00
C PRO A 16 1.47 -10.13 -12.18
N ASP A 17 0.99 -11.32 -11.81
CA ASP A 17 1.73 -12.59 -11.94
C ASP A 17 2.27 -12.86 -13.35
N LYS A 18 1.57 -12.31 -14.36
CA LYS A 18 1.99 -12.36 -15.76
C LYS A 18 2.35 -10.96 -16.24
N LEU A 19 3.66 -10.70 -16.32
CA LEU A 19 4.19 -9.47 -16.89
C LEU A 19 3.85 -9.42 -18.38
N GLN A 20 3.06 -8.44 -18.78
CA GLN A 20 2.88 -8.09 -20.19
C GLN A 20 3.92 -7.02 -20.54
N PRO A 21 4.58 -7.12 -21.71
CA PRO A 21 5.36 -6.02 -22.23
C PRO A 21 4.53 -4.74 -22.17
N VAL A 22 5.16 -3.71 -21.65
CA VAL A 22 4.62 -2.37 -21.72
C VAL A 22 4.58 -2.00 -23.20
N ASP A 23 3.42 -2.17 -23.86
CA ASP A 23 3.18 -1.42 -25.10
C ASP A 23 3.45 0.05 -24.80
N ASP A 24 4.26 0.70 -25.64
CA ASP A 24 4.71 2.09 -25.51
C ASP A 24 3.59 2.93 -24.93
N PHE A 25 3.67 3.18 -23.61
CA PHE A 25 2.69 3.98 -22.91
C PHE A 25 2.63 5.30 -23.65
N SER A 26 1.41 5.65 -24.02
CA SER A 26 1.12 6.83 -24.76
C SER A 26 1.74 8.04 -24.02
N LYS A 27 2.36 8.94 -24.77
CA LYS A 27 3.41 9.85 -24.28
C LYS A 27 2.92 10.95 -23.33
N ASP A 28 1.65 10.90 -22.92
CA ASP A 28 0.95 12.00 -22.27
C ASP A 28 0.62 11.72 -20.79
N GLY A 29 1.08 10.60 -20.22
CA GLY A 29 0.99 10.32 -18.77
C GLY A 29 -0.42 10.10 -18.22
N THR A 30 -1.45 9.99 -19.08
CA THR A 30 -2.87 9.89 -18.68
C THR A 30 -3.38 8.45 -18.51
N TYR A 31 -2.57 7.45 -18.84
CA TYR A 31 -2.95 6.03 -18.87
C TYR A 31 -1.87 5.18 -18.19
N LEU A 32 -1.93 5.14 -16.86
CA LEU A 32 -1.35 4.02 -16.13
C LEU A 32 -2.22 2.81 -16.48
N LYS A 33 -1.64 1.85 -17.21
CA LYS A 33 -2.27 0.53 -17.43
C LYS A 33 -2.74 0.06 -16.06
N GLN A 34 -4.01 -0.31 -16.01
CA GLN A 34 -4.82 -0.76 -14.90
C GLN A 34 -4.15 -1.95 -14.15
N CYS A 35 -3.01 -1.69 -13.52
CA CYS A 35 -2.27 -2.62 -12.68
C CYS A 35 -2.86 -2.46 -11.29
N HIS A 36 -3.66 -3.45 -10.91
CA HIS A 36 -4.52 -3.47 -9.75
C HIS A 36 -5.74 -2.54 -9.84
N ASN A 37 -6.91 -3.16 -9.93
CA ASN A 37 -8.24 -2.51 -9.86
C ASN A 37 -8.59 -2.05 -8.43
N ASP A 38 -7.64 -2.16 -7.49
CA ASP A 38 -7.84 -1.75 -6.12
C ASP A 38 -7.77 -0.23 -6.03
N ALA A 39 -8.64 0.34 -5.22
CA ALA A 39 -8.60 1.77 -4.98
C ALA A 39 -7.25 2.21 -4.40
N PRO A 40 -6.83 3.45 -4.65
CA PRO A 40 -5.59 3.96 -4.09
C PRO A 40 -5.62 3.89 -2.57
N ILE A 41 -4.45 3.65 -1.98
CA ILE A 41 -4.25 3.84 -0.53
C ILE A 41 -4.39 5.35 -0.27
N SER A 42 -5.35 5.73 0.55
CA SER A 42 -5.62 7.14 0.89
C SER A 42 -5.17 7.51 2.29
N ASP A 43 -4.92 6.51 3.14
CA ASP A 43 -4.58 6.74 4.53
C ASP A 43 -3.68 5.65 5.08
N ILE A 44 -2.81 6.02 6.01
CA ILE A 44 -1.85 5.15 6.69
C ILE A 44 -1.79 5.55 8.16
N THR A 45 -1.81 4.55 9.03
CA THR A 45 -1.61 4.72 10.48
C THR A 45 -0.83 3.54 11.04
N VAL A 46 -0.53 3.58 12.33
CA VAL A 46 0.01 2.44 13.07
C VAL A 46 -0.89 2.11 14.25
N ILE A 47 -0.79 0.88 14.73
CA ILE A 47 -1.40 0.45 15.99
C ILE A 47 -0.34 -0.17 16.90
N PHE A 48 -0.56 -0.04 18.20
CA PHE A 48 0.20 -0.68 19.27
C PHE A 48 -0.68 -1.72 19.99
N PRO A 49 -0.76 -2.99 19.53
CA PRO A 49 -1.65 -3.99 20.13
C PRO A 49 -1.37 -4.25 21.62
N GLY A 50 -0.10 -4.11 22.04
CA GLY A 50 0.30 -4.21 23.44
C GLY A 50 -0.29 -3.13 24.37
N PHE A 51 -0.84 -2.06 23.80
CA PHE A 51 -1.59 -1.01 24.50
C PHE A 51 -3.10 -1.08 24.23
N GLU A 52 -3.60 -2.24 23.80
CA GLU A 52 -5.02 -2.48 23.51
C GLU A 52 -5.59 -1.61 22.38
N GLU A 53 -4.72 -1.05 21.52
CA GLU A 53 -5.16 -0.40 20.29
C GLU A 53 -5.67 -1.44 19.28
N THR A 54 -6.71 -1.06 18.55
CA THR A 54 -7.35 -1.91 17.54
C THR A 54 -7.30 -1.27 16.17
N VAL A 55 -7.43 -2.08 15.13
CA VAL A 55 -7.49 -1.59 13.75
C VAL A 55 -8.64 -0.60 13.61
N PRO A 56 -8.38 0.65 13.16
CA PRO A 56 -9.45 1.63 13.01
C PRO A 56 -10.50 1.20 11.96
N PRO A 57 -11.75 1.66 12.08
CA PRO A 57 -12.80 1.31 11.11
C PRO A 57 -12.41 1.68 9.67
N GLY A 58 -12.53 0.71 8.76
CA GLY A 58 -12.21 0.88 7.34
C GLY A 58 -10.71 0.78 7.01
N TYR A 59 -9.87 0.39 7.97
CA TYR A 59 -8.46 0.09 7.75
C TYR A 59 -8.20 -1.41 7.75
N GLU A 60 -7.12 -1.79 7.10
CA GLU A 60 -6.54 -3.12 7.08
C GLU A 60 -5.16 -3.08 7.73
N VAL A 61 -4.85 -4.03 8.60
CA VAL A 61 -3.54 -4.16 9.25
C VAL A 61 -2.63 -5.07 8.42
N ILE A 62 -1.36 -4.72 8.33
CA ILE A 62 -0.31 -5.59 7.77
C ILE A 62 0.36 -6.32 8.93
N GLU A 63 -0.11 -7.53 9.22
CA GLU A 63 0.42 -8.35 10.32
C GLU A 63 1.68 -9.12 9.92
N GLN A 64 1.82 -9.44 8.63
CA GLN A 64 2.90 -10.27 8.11
C GLN A 64 3.55 -9.67 6.87
N THR A 65 4.86 -9.89 6.75
CA THR A 65 5.61 -9.63 5.52
C THR A 65 5.20 -10.62 4.43
N PRO A 66 5.50 -10.35 3.15
CA PRO A 66 5.22 -11.30 2.06
C PRO A 66 5.87 -12.69 2.23
N THR A 67 6.91 -12.80 3.06
CA THR A 67 7.59 -14.06 3.38
C THR A 67 7.01 -14.77 4.62
N GLY A 68 5.94 -14.25 5.23
CA GLY A 68 5.28 -14.86 6.39
C GLY A 68 5.95 -14.57 7.74
N LEU A 69 6.80 -13.54 7.82
CA LEU A 69 7.34 -13.07 9.11
C LEU A 69 6.41 -12.02 9.70
N LEU A 70 6.40 -11.84 11.02
CA LEU A 70 5.65 -10.74 11.63
C LEU A 70 6.16 -9.39 11.11
N ALA A 71 5.24 -8.54 10.68
CA ALA A 71 5.53 -7.19 10.20
C ALA A 71 5.60 -6.16 11.35
N ASP A 72 6.17 -6.57 12.49
CA ASP A 72 6.43 -5.66 13.61
C ASP A 72 7.53 -4.66 13.23
N LEU A 73 7.17 -3.37 13.21
CA LEU A 73 8.09 -2.28 12.90
C LEU A 73 9.17 -2.10 13.99
N ASN A 74 8.97 -2.68 15.18
CA ASN A 74 9.91 -2.68 16.28
C ASN A 74 10.67 -4.02 16.43
N HIS A 75 10.61 -4.91 15.44
CA HIS A 75 11.22 -6.24 15.54
C HIS A 75 12.69 -6.15 15.96
N GLY A 76 13.05 -6.89 17.02
CA GLY A 76 14.40 -6.89 17.61
C GLY A 76 14.63 -5.85 18.71
N SER A 77 13.68 -4.96 18.98
CA SER A 77 13.71 -4.12 20.18
C SER A 77 13.38 -4.93 21.42
N LEU A 78 14.20 -4.82 22.47
CA LEU A 78 14.01 -5.56 23.73
C LEU A 78 12.93 -4.96 24.63
N ARG A 79 12.58 -3.69 24.43
CA ARG A 79 11.71 -2.92 25.35
C ARG A 79 10.57 -2.19 24.67
N SER A 80 10.54 -2.15 23.34
CA SER A 80 9.44 -1.54 22.62
C SER A 80 8.30 -2.54 22.48
N PRO A 81 7.03 -2.10 22.63
CA PRO A 81 5.89 -2.90 22.22
C PRO A 81 5.90 -3.12 20.70
N GLU A 82 5.22 -4.16 20.25
CA GLU A 82 5.01 -4.41 18.82
C GLU A 82 4.21 -3.26 18.19
N VAL A 83 4.54 -2.94 16.94
CA VAL A 83 3.87 -1.90 16.15
C VAL A 83 3.60 -2.40 14.76
N PHE A 84 2.35 -2.28 14.32
CA PHE A 84 1.93 -2.73 12.99
C PHE A 84 1.39 -1.58 12.16
N LEU A 85 1.65 -1.62 10.85
CA LEU A 85 1.10 -0.67 9.90
C LEU A 85 -0.36 -1.02 9.61
N CYS A 86 -1.22 -0.01 9.53
CA CYS A 86 -2.56 -0.12 8.99
C CYS A 86 -2.71 0.84 7.80
N PHE A 87 -3.46 0.43 6.78
CA PHE A 87 -3.77 1.28 5.63
C PHE A 87 -5.26 1.27 5.32
N ARG A 88 -5.74 2.33 4.69
CA ARG A 88 -7.09 2.40 4.12
C ARG A 88 -6.99 2.72 2.64
N ARG A 89 -7.83 2.07 1.85
CA ARG A 89 -8.05 2.37 0.44
C ARG A 89 -9.36 3.14 0.31
N GLU A 90 -9.45 4.06 -0.66
CA GLU A 90 -10.74 4.69 -0.96
C GLU A 90 -11.73 3.66 -1.52
N GLU A 91 -13.01 4.00 -1.64
CA GLU A 91 -13.91 3.17 -2.43
C GLU A 91 -13.72 3.56 -3.91
N THR A 92 -13.20 2.65 -4.74
CA THR A 92 -13.27 2.84 -6.19
C THR A 92 -14.74 2.78 -6.58
N SER A 93 -15.41 3.93 -6.66
CA SER A 93 -16.77 4.03 -7.17
C SER A 93 -16.78 3.76 -8.68
N LEU A 94 -16.60 2.49 -9.09
CA LEU A 94 -16.90 2.07 -10.47
C LEU A 94 -18.39 2.27 -10.82
N ARG A 95 -19.24 2.48 -9.82
CA ARG A 95 -20.67 2.79 -9.99
C ARG A 95 -20.94 4.21 -10.50
N SER A 96 -20.05 5.19 -10.30
CA SER A 96 -20.26 6.55 -10.84
C SER A 96 -19.87 6.68 -12.32
N LEU A 97 -18.98 5.80 -12.82
CA LEU A 97 -18.52 5.80 -14.21
C LEU A 97 -19.47 5.03 -15.17
N ILE A 98 -20.33 4.14 -14.67
CA ILE A 98 -21.16 3.27 -15.53
C ILE A 98 -22.65 3.71 -15.58
N LEU A 99 -23.13 4.56 -14.65
CA LEU A 99 -24.55 4.93 -14.57
C LEU A 99 -24.85 6.44 -14.70
N GLY A 100 -23.86 7.27 -15.04
CA GLY A 100 -24.06 8.70 -15.28
C GLY A 100 -24.32 9.05 -16.75
N ASN A 101 -25.41 8.57 -17.33
CA ASN A 101 -26.11 9.17 -18.48
C ASN A 101 -27.39 8.35 -18.80
N GLN A 102 -28.44 8.53 -18.01
CA GLN A 102 -29.84 8.63 -18.46
C GLN A 102 -30.60 9.59 -17.56
#